data_AF-A0A5C4YBB1-F1
#
_entry.id   AF-A0A5C4YBB1-F1
#
_cell.length_a   1.000
_cell.length_b   1.000
_cell.length_c   1.000
_cell.angle_alpha   90.00
_cell.angle_beta   90.00
_cell.angle_gamma   90.00
#
_symmetry.space_group_name_H-M   'P 1'
#
loop_
_entity.id
_entity.type
_entity.pdbx_description
1 polymer ?
#
loop_
_entity_poly.entity_id
_entity_poly.type
_entity_poly.pdbx_seq_one_letter_code
_entity_poly.pdbx_strand_id
1 'polypeptide(L)'
;VTWAFGHILELTKPEEYDEKYKLWKLEDLPLPIKEFKYLPKKESKKQLKIICDLIHSDKITSIVNCGDADDEGQILDDEIIQYSKTSKPVFRVLINDLTPKAVKEEIAKIKPNADFKGMSERGFARSQADWIVGINLTRAYTIMARKNGYEGILSVGRVQTPILALIVN
;
A
#
# COMPACT_ATOMS: atom_id res chain seq x y z
N VAL A 1 -10.70 5.33 -19.46
CA VAL A 1 -10.63 5.70 -18.02
C VAL A 1 -11.03 4.47 -17.21
N THR A 2 -10.29 4.17 -16.15
CA THR A 2 -10.59 3.10 -15.18
C THR A 2 -10.36 3.66 -13.77
N TRP A 3 -10.65 2.90 -12.72
CA TRP A 3 -10.52 3.34 -11.34
C TRP A 3 -10.12 2.19 -10.40
N ALA A 4 -9.56 2.56 -9.25
CA ALA A 4 -9.43 1.69 -8.08
C ALA A 4 -10.45 2.13 -7.00
N PHE A 5 -10.67 1.31 -5.98
CA PHE A 5 -11.55 1.63 -4.86
C PHE A 5 -10.78 1.43 -3.55
N GLY A 6 -10.06 2.48 -3.13
CA GLY A 6 -9.00 2.36 -2.14
C GLY A 6 -7.87 1.46 -2.63
N HIS A 7 -7.03 1.00 -1.71
CA HIS A 7 -5.97 0.04 -2.02
C HIS A 7 -6.57 -1.27 -2.53
N ILE A 8 -6.27 -1.62 -3.78
CA ILE A 8 -6.62 -2.91 -4.38
C ILE A 8 -5.50 -3.95 -4.22
N LEU A 9 -4.30 -3.51 -3.86
CA LEU A 9 -3.19 -4.35 -3.42
C LEU A 9 -3.00 -4.19 -1.92
N GLU A 10 -2.32 -5.13 -1.28
CA GLU A 10 -1.93 -5.05 0.12
C GLU A 10 -0.57 -5.69 0.35
N LEU A 11 0.18 -5.17 1.32
CA LEU A 11 1.41 -5.81 1.79
C LEU A 11 1.13 -7.23 2.23
N THR A 12 1.94 -8.17 1.76
CA THR A 12 1.70 -9.58 2.04
C THR A 12 1.85 -9.90 3.53
N LYS A 13 1.09 -10.90 3.96
CA LYS A 13 1.23 -11.44 5.31
C LYS A 13 2.55 -12.20 5.44
N PRO A 14 3.12 -12.33 6.65
CA PRO A 14 4.36 -13.06 6.87
C PRO A 14 4.38 -14.48 6.27
N GLU A 15 3.28 -15.23 6.37
CA GLU A 15 3.16 -16.59 5.84
C GLU A 15 3.36 -16.69 4.31
N GLU A 16 3.16 -15.59 3.56
CA GLU A 16 3.43 -15.55 2.11
C GLU A 16 4.94 -15.44 1.79
N TYR A 17 5.76 -15.10 2.78
CA TYR A 17 7.22 -15.12 2.65
C TYR A 17 7.80 -16.47 3.05
N ASP A 18 7.25 -17.09 4.10
CA ASP A 18 7.63 -18.41 4.60
C ASP A 18 6.46 -18.97 5.43
N GLU A 19 5.94 -20.14 5.05
CA GLU A 19 4.82 -20.82 5.73
C GLU A 19 5.07 -20.98 7.24
N LYS A 20 6.34 -21.07 7.69
CA LYS A 20 6.66 -21.17 9.12
C LYS A 20 6.11 -19.98 9.93
N TYR A 21 6.00 -18.79 9.32
CA TYR A 21 5.52 -17.58 9.98
C TYR A 21 4.01 -17.57 10.23
N LYS A 22 3.29 -18.61 9.78
CA LYS A 22 1.90 -18.88 10.19
C LYS A 22 1.79 -19.18 11.68
N LEU A 23 2.79 -19.87 12.24
CA LEU A 23 2.92 -20.06 13.68
C LEU A 23 3.73 -18.90 14.26
N TRP A 24 3.17 -18.21 15.25
CA TRP A 24 3.83 -17.04 15.85
C TRP A 24 4.82 -17.48 16.92
N LYS A 25 6.11 -17.28 16.67
CA LYS A 25 7.18 -17.55 17.63
C LYS A 25 8.02 -16.31 17.88
N LEU A 26 8.52 -16.18 19.10
CA LEU A 26 9.36 -15.04 19.49
C LEU A 26 10.75 -15.10 18.84
N GLU A 27 11.27 -16.31 18.61
CA GLU A 27 12.57 -16.58 17.96
C GLU A 27 12.64 -16.10 16.50
N ASP A 28 11.48 -15.96 15.84
CA ASP A 28 11.38 -15.47 14.46
C ASP A 28 11.36 -13.93 14.39
N LEU A 29 11.26 -13.22 15.53
CA LEU A 29 11.07 -11.78 15.57
C LEU A 29 12.39 -11.02 15.85
N PRO A 30 12.63 -9.88 15.19
CA PRO A 30 11.81 -9.32 14.11
C PRO A 30 11.93 -10.13 12.81
N LEU A 31 10.83 -10.24 12.06
CA LEU A 31 10.81 -10.97 10.80
C LEU A 31 11.82 -10.35 9.81
N PRO A 32 12.75 -11.13 9.24
CA PRO A 32 13.82 -10.63 8.39
C PRO A 32 13.35 -10.38 6.94
N ILE A 33 12.29 -9.59 6.77
CA ILE A 33 11.74 -9.24 5.44
C ILE A 33 12.53 -8.07 4.85
N LYS A 34 13.22 -8.33 3.74
CA LYS A 34 14.02 -7.32 3.02
C LYS A 34 13.30 -6.72 1.82
N GLU A 35 12.46 -7.51 1.16
CA GLU A 35 11.72 -7.11 -0.03
C GLU A 35 10.24 -7.24 0.26
N PHE A 36 9.51 -6.12 0.18
CA PHE A 36 8.09 -6.10 0.41
C PHE A 36 7.33 -6.55 -0.85
N LYS A 37 6.47 -7.54 -0.69
CA LYS A 37 5.56 -8.00 -1.74
C LYS A 37 4.19 -7.38 -1.52
N TYR A 38 3.51 -7.14 -2.64
CA TYR A 38 2.14 -6.65 -2.67
C TYR A 38 1.28 -7.69 -3.40
N LEU A 39 0.20 -8.14 -2.77
CA LEU A 39 -0.74 -9.09 -3.35
C LEU A 39 -2.13 -8.47 -3.50
N PRO A 40 -2.92 -8.92 -4.49
CA PRO A 40 -4.29 -8.47 -4.65
C PRO A 40 -5.15 -8.90 -3.47
N LYS A 41 -5.91 -7.94 -2.93
CA LYS A 41 -7.00 -8.23 -2.01
C LYS A 41 -8.03 -9.14 -2.69
N LYS A 42 -8.67 -10.01 -1.94
CA LYS A 42 -9.58 -11.03 -2.49
C LYS A 42 -10.73 -10.39 -3.28
N GLU A 43 -11.29 -9.31 -2.75
CA GLU A 43 -12.38 -8.52 -3.30
C GLU A 43 -11.97 -7.69 -4.54
N SER A 44 -10.69 -7.36 -4.67
CA SER A 44 -10.20 -6.46 -5.73
C SER A 44 -9.67 -7.19 -6.95
N LYS A 45 -9.44 -8.51 -6.88
CA LYS A 45 -8.86 -9.33 -7.98
C LYS A 45 -9.50 -9.07 -9.34
N LYS A 46 -10.83 -8.95 -9.39
CA LYS A 46 -11.55 -8.69 -10.65
C LYS A 46 -11.18 -7.32 -11.24
N GLN A 47 -11.15 -6.29 -10.40
CA GLN A 47 -10.82 -4.93 -10.84
C GLN A 47 -9.35 -4.81 -11.22
N LEU A 48 -8.45 -5.40 -10.43
CA LEU A 48 -7.02 -5.42 -10.77
C LEU A 48 -6.79 -6.11 -12.12
N LYS A 49 -7.47 -7.22 -12.39
CA LYS A 49 -7.40 -7.88 -13.70
C LYS A 49 -7.82 -6.95 -14.83
N ILE A 50 -8.95 -6.24 -14.68
CA ILE A 50 -9.42 -5.27 -15.68
C ILE A 50 -8.37 -4.18 -15.92
N ILE A 51 -7.77 -3.63 -14.86
CA ILE A 51 -6.75 -2.59 -14.98
C ILE A 51 -5.50 -3.13 -15.68
N CYS A 52 -4.99 -4.31 -15.30
CA CYS A 52 -3.84 -4.93 -15.95
C CYS A 52 -4.11 -5.25 -17.43
N ASP A 53 -5.28 -5.82 -17.75
CA ASP A 53 -5.68 -6.12 -19.13
C ASP A 53 -5.71 -4.83 -19.98
N LEU A 54 -6.18 -3.71 -19.42
CA LEU A 54 -6.13 -2.40 -20.08
C LEU A 54 -4.69 -1.91 -20.25
N ILE A 55 -3.88 -1.96 -19.19
CA ILE A 55 -2.46 -1.55 -19.22
C ILE A 55 -1.70 -2.32 -20.30
N HIS A 56 -1.92 -3.62 -20.44
CA HIS A 56 -1.22 -4.47 -21.41
C HIS A 56 -1.80 -4.42 -22.82
N SER A 57 -3.00 -3.88 -23.02
CA SER A 57 -3.59 -3.73 -24.35
C SER A 57 -2.71 -2.91 -25.31
N ASP A 58 -2.48 -3.39 -26.53
CA ASP A 58 -1.71 -2.68 -27.57
C ASP A 58 -2.29 -1.32 -27.96
N LYS A 59 -3.58 -1.08 -27.67
CA LYS A 59 -4.24 0.21 -27.91
C LYS A 59 -3.80 1.30 -26.92
N ILE A 60 -3.22 0.91 -25.78
CA ILE A 60 -2.75 1.83 -24.77
C ILE A 60 -1.27 2.12 -25.01
N THR A 61 -0.94 3.37 -25.28
CA THR A 61 0.43 3.85 -25.51
C THR A 61 1.06 4.46 -24.26
N SER A 62 0.25 4.92 -23.31
CA SER A 62 0.71 5.55 -22.06
C SER A 62 -0.34 5.41 -20.96
N ILE A 63 0.10 5.57 -19.71
CA ILE A 63 -0.72 5.50 -18.51
C ILE A 63 -0.69 6.87 -17.82
N VAL A 64 -1.82 7.30 -17.27
CA VAL A 64 -1.91 8.54 -16.47
C VAL A 64 -2.42 8.17 -15.08
N ASN A 65 -1.57 8.37 -14.07
CA ASN A 65 -1.91 8.29 -12.66
C ASN A 65 -2.76 9.53 -12.28
N CYS A 66 -3.97 9.26 -11.82
CA CYS A 66 -4.98 10.28 -11.50
C CYS A 66 -5.41 10.18 -10.03
N GLY A 67 -4.66 9.48 -9.17
CA GLY A 67 -4.92 9.43 -7.74
C GLY A 67 -4.92 10.82 -7.09
N ASP A 68 -5.41 10.90 -5.86
CA ASP A 68 -5.47 12.15 -5.10
C ASP A 68 -4.07 12.79 -4.96
N ALA A 69 -4.01 14.12 -4.83
CA ALA A 69 -2.75 14.88 -4.86
C ALA A 69 -1.98 14.83 -3.52
N ASP A 70 -1.81 13.63 -2.97
CA ASP A 70 -1.06 13.37 -1.75
C ASP A 70 -0.22 12.08 -1.87
N ASP A 71 0.53 11.76 -0.80
CA ASP A 71 1.39 10.57 -0.76
C ASP A 71 0.59 9.26 -0.89
N GLU A 72 -0.67 9.20 -0.44
CA GLU A 72 -1.48 7.98 -0.50
C GLU A 72 -2.07 7.76 -1.90
N GLY A 73 -2.65 8.80 -2.49
CA GLY A 73 -3.16 8.78 -3.85
C GLY A 73 -2.06 8.43 -4.86
N GLN A 74 -0.82 8.87 -4.62
CA GLN A 74 0.33 8.49 -5.43
C GLN A 74 0.62 6.99 -5.36
N ILE A 75 0.75 6.41 -4.15
CA ILE A 75 1.14 5.01 -4.02
C ILE A 75 0.04 4.03 -4.41
N LEU A 76 -1.25 4.41 -4.27
CA LEU A 76 -2.37 3.56 -4.65
C LEU A 76 -2.28 3.17 -6.14
N ASP A 77 -2.00 4.15 -6.99
CA ASP A 77 -1.84 3.93 -8.43
C ASP A 77 -0.45 3.35 -8.76
N ASP A 78 0.62 3.80 -8.10
CA ASP A 78 1.97 3.27 -8.34
C ASP A 78 2.09 1.79 -7.98
N GLU A 79 1.41 1.32 -6.93
CA GLU A 79 1.32 -0.11 -6.57
C GLU A 79 0.81 -0.95 -7.75
N ILE A 80 -0.25 -0.49 -8.42
CA ILE A 80 -0.89 -1.18 -9.55
C ILE A 80 0.04 -1.16 -10.77
N ILE A 81 0.66 -0.01 -11.04
CA ILE A 81 1.59 0.17 -12.15
C ILE A 81 2.81 -0.74 -11.98
N GLN A 82 3.41 -0.77 -10.78
CA GLN A 82 4.52 -1.66 -10.45
C GLN A 82 4.10 -3.14 -10.54
N TYR A 83 2.93 -3.51 -10.01
CA TYR A 83 2.40 -4.86 -10.09
C TYR A 83 2.18 -5.33 -11.53
N SER A 84 1.74 -4.45 -12.42
CA SER A 84 1.51 -4.74 -13.83
C SER A 84 2.79 -5.02 -14.62
N LYS A 85 3.97 -4.62 -14.09
CA LYS A 85 5.28 -4.75 -14.76
C LYS A 85 5.32 -4.14 -16.16
N THR A 86 4.51 -3.11 -16.40
CA THR A 86 4.47 -2.40 -17.67
C THR A 86 5.74 -1.58 -17.89
N SER A 87 6.20 -1.50 -19.14
CA SER A 87 7.27 -0.60 -19.58
C SER A 87 6.74 0.67 -20.27
N LYS A 88 5.41 0.81 -20.36
CA LYS A 88 4.79 1.96 -21.03
C LYS A 88 5.04 3.25 -20.25
N PRO A 89 5.17 4.40 -20.94
CA PRO A 89 5.30 5.70 -20.29
C PRO A 89 4.17 5.97 -19.30
N VAL A 90 4.55 6.43 -18.12
CA VAL A 90 3.62 6.77 -17.03
C VAL A 90 3.71 8.25 -16.74
N PHE A 91 2.55 8.88 -16.70
CA PHE A 91 2.37 10.29 -16.41
C PHE A 91 1.52 10.48 -15.15
N ARG A 92 1.51 11.69 -14.61
CA ARG A 92 0.77 12.09 -13.41
C ARG A 92 0.01 13.38 -13.67
N VAL A 93 -1.23 13.44 -13.19
CA VAL A 93 -2.06 14.64 -13.16
C VAL A 93 -2.62 14.86 -11.76
N LEU A 94 -2.45 16.06 -11.20
CA LEU A 94 -2.91 16.38 -9.85
C LEU A 94 -4.26 17.11 -9.92
N ILE A 95 -5.36 16.40 -9.70
CA ILE A 95 -6.71 16.98 -9.75
C ILE A 95 -7.19 17.23 -8.31
N ASN A 96 -7.32 18.51 -7.94
CA ASN A 96 -7.85 18.93 -6.63
C ASN A 96 -9.25 19.54 -6.70
N ASP A 97 -9.69 19.90 -7.90
CA ASP A 97 -11.02 20.44 -8.18
C ASP A 97 -11.65 19.63 -9.32
N LEU A 98 -12.86 19.12 -9.07
CA LEU A 98 -13.62 18.26 -9.98
C LEU A 98 -14.46 19.07 -10.99
N THR A 99 -14.40 20.40 -10.96
CA THR A 99 -15.08 21.21 -11.98
C THR A 99 -14.51 20.91 -13.37
N PRO A 100 -15.34 20.83 -14.42
CA PRO A 100 -14.87 20.51 -15.78
C PRO A 100 -13.77 21.45 -16.30
N LYS A 101 -13.74 22.70 -15.82
CA LYS A 101 -12.71 23.68 -16.17
C LYS A 101 -11.37 23.32 -15.52
N ALA A 102 -11.35 23.13 -14.20
CA ALA A 102 -10.12 22.80 -13.47
C ALA A 102 -9.51 21.47 -13.93
N VAL A 103 -10.35 20.43 -14.14
CA VAL A 103 -9.90 19.14 -14.66
C VAL A 103 -9.19 19.29 -16.01
N LYS A 104 -9.75 20.08 -16.94
CA LYS A 104 -9.12 20.33 -18.25
C LYS A 104 -7.79 21.08 -18.10
N GLU A 105 -7.72 22.06 -17.22
CA GLU A 105 -6.50 22.82 -16.95
C GLU A 105 -5.40 21.94 -16.35
N GLU A 106 -5.72 21.03 -15.43
CA GLU A 106 -4.74 20.12 -14.85
C GLU A 106 -4.29 19.03 -15.82
N ILE A 107 -5.19 18.48 -16.65
CA ILE A 107 -4.82 17.54 -17.72
C ILE A 107 -3.81 18.18 -18.70
N ALA A 108 -3.94 19.49 -18.98
CA ALA A 108 -2.97 20.21 -19.81
C ALA A 108 -1.59 20.38 -19.14
N LYS A 109 -1.49 20.22 -17.82
CA LYS A 109 -0.25 20.32 -17.02
C LYS A 109 0.34 18.96 -16.67
N ILE A 110 -0.05 17.90 -17.38
CA ILE A 110 0.44 16.54 -17.15
C ILE A 110 1.98 16.49 -17.14
N LYS A 111 2.53 15.72 -16.19
CA LYS A 111 3.98 15.57 -16.02
C LYS A 111 4.38 14.09 -16.02
N PRO A 112 5.64 13.75 -16.29
CA PRO A 112 6.15 12.40 -16.04
C PRO A 112 5.89 11.97 -14.60
N ASN A 113 5.42 10.74 -14.38
CA ASN A 113 5.18 10.24 -13.01
C ASN A 113 6.49 10.15 -12.19
N ALA A 114 7.63 10.01 -12.88
CA ALA A 114 8.95 10.01 -12.27
C ALA A 114 9.28 11.30 -11.50
N ASP A 115 8.69 12.44 -11.86
CA ASP A 115 8.86 13.72 -11.14
C ASP A 115 8.28 13.64 -9.72
N PHE A 116 7.38 12.68 -9.46
CA PHE A 116 6.72 12.45 -8.17
C PHE A 116 7.34 11.30 -7.38
N LYS A 117 8.53 10.83 -7.76
CA LYS A 117 9.23 9.73 -7.07
C LYS A 117 9.37 9.96 -5.57
N GLY A 118 9.65 11.19 -5.12
CA GLY A 118 9.75 11.48 -3.69
C GLY A 118 8.43 11.30 -2.93
N MET A 119 7.29 11.60 -3.55
CA MET A 119 5.94 11.37 -2.99
C MET A 119 5.66 9.87 -2.88
N SER A 120 5.98 9.13 -3.95
CA SER A 120 5.87 7.67 -3.99
C SER A 120 6.72 7.02 -2.89
N GLU A 121 7.99 7.40 -2.76
CA GLU A 121 8.92 6.87 -1.76
C GLU A 121 8.45 7.15 -0.33
N ARG A 122 7.93 8.35 -0.04
CA ARG A 122 7.37 8.67 1.28
C ARG A 122 6.16 7.80 1.61
N GLY A 123 5.22 7.65 0.67
CA GLY A 123 4.04 6.83 0.86
C GLY A 123 4.41 5.35 1.11
N PHE A 124 5.29 4.80 0.28
CA PHE A 124 5.75 3.42 0.44
C PHE A 124 6.52 3.21 1.75
N ALA A 125 7.43 4.12 2.10
CA ALA A 125 8.19 4.03 3.35
C ALA A 125 7.27 4.07 4.58
N ARG A 126 6.24 4.93 4.58
CA ARG A 126 5.24 4.97 5.66
C ARG A 126 4.48 3.65 5.77
N SER A 127 3.92 3.16 4.65
CA SER A 127 3.16 1.91 4.60
C SER A 127 3.99 0.71 5.09
N GLN A 128 5.25 0.61 4.65
CA GLN A 128 6.17 -0.43 5.08
C GLN A 128 6.58 -0.30 6.55
N ALA A 129 6.85 0.92 7.03
CA ALA A 129 7.16 1.15 8.45
C ALA A 129 6.00 0.74 9.36
N ASP A 130 4.76 1.08 8.99
CA ASP A 130 3.57 0.69 9.73
C ASP A 130 3.38 -0.82 9.74
N TRP A 131 3.66 -1.50 8.62
CA TRP A 131 3.66 -2.97 8.56
C TRP A 131 4.73 -3.60 9.45
N ILE A 132 5.98 -3.11 9.40
CA ILE A 132 7.10 -3.64 10.20
C ILE A 132 6.77 -3.52 11.69
N VAL A 133 6.40 -2.33 12.14
CA VAL A 133 6.09 -2.07 13.56
C VAL A 133 4.85 -2.87 13.97
N GLY A 134 3.80 -2.79 13.16
CA GLY A 134 2.51 -3.42 13.44
C GLY A 134 2.63 -4.94 13.61
N ILE A 135 3.20 -5.61 12.61
CA ILE A 135 3.31 -7.08 12.60
C ILE A 135 4.24 -7.56 13.72
N ASN A 136 5.45 -6.99 13.83
CA ASN A 136 6.44 -7.52 14.76
C ASN A 136 6.03 -7.29 16.22
N LEU A 137 5.60 -6.07 16.57
CA LEU A 137 5.23 -5.77 17.95
C LEU A 137 3.90 -6.43 18.34
N THR A 138 2.88 -6.45 17.46
CA THR A 138 1.63 -7.15 17.76
C THR A 138 1.89 -8.63 18.04
N ARG A 139 2.73 -9.29 17.22
CA ARG A 139 3.11 -10.69 17.44
C ARG A 139 3.86 -10.86 18.76
N ALA A 140 4.87 -10.04 19.04
CA ALA A 140 5.67 -10.13 20.26
C ALA A 140 4.81 -9.95 21.52
N TYR A 141 4.01 -8.88 21.60
CA TYR A 141 3.17 -8.59 22.76
C TYR A 141 2.06 -9.62 22.93
N THR A 142 1.45 -10.09 21.84
CA THR A 142 0.42 -11.15 21.90
C THR A 142 0.99 -12.47 22.42
N ILE A 143 2.19 -12.88 21.95
CA ILE A 143 2.86 -14.10 22.46
C ILE A 143 3.11 -13.97 23.96
N MET A 144 3.64 -12.82 24.42
CA MET A 144 3.94 -12.60 25.83
C MET A 144 2.67 -12.56 26.69
N ALA A 145 1.59 -11.96 26.21
CA ALA A 145 0.32 -11.93 26.92
C ALA A 145 -0.31 -13.32 27.03
N ARG A 146 -0.25 -14.14 25.98
CA ARG A 146 -0.72 -15.53 26.00
C ARG A 146 0.03 -16.40 27.01
N LYS A 147 1.34 -16.19 27.18
CA LYS A 147 2.11 -16.85 28.25
C LYS A 147 1.61 -16.50 29.66
N ASN A 148 0.89 -15.39 29.80
CA ASN A 148 0.28 -14.93 31.06
C ASN A 148 -1.25 -15.15 31.09
N GLY A 149 -1.79 -16.01 30.22
CA GLY A 149 -3.21 -16.40 30.25
C GLY A 149 -4.17 -15.50 29.47
N TYR A 150 -3.69 -14.51 28.72
CA TYR A 150 -4.54 -13.69 27.86
C TYR A 150 -4.80 -14.37 26.50
N GLU A 151 -6.07 -14.58 26.12
CA GLU A 151 -6.42 -15.31 24.89
C GLU A 151 -6.56 -14.43 23.64
N GLY A 152 -6.62 -13.10 23.80
CA GLY A 152 -6.84 -12.16 22.71
C GLY A 152 -5.59 -11.81 21.89
N ILE A 153 -5.73 -10.77 21.06
CA ILE A 153 -4.64 -10.13 20.33
C ILE A 153 -4.36 -8.78 21.00
N LEU A 154 -3.09 -8.51 21.31
CA LEU A 154 -2.64 -7.18 21.71
C LEU A 154 -2.06 -6.46 20.50
N SER A 155 -2.90 -5.65 19.85
CA SER A 155 -2.46 -4.84 18.72
C SER A 155 -1.51 -3.74 19.19
N VAL A 156 -0.35 -3.67 18.55
CA VAL A 156 0.63 -2.61 18.74
C VAL A 156 0.88 -1.95 17.41
N GLY A 157 0.91 -0.62 17.38
CA GLY A 157 1.15 0.12 16.15
C GLY A 157 1.62 1.54 16.43
N ARG A 158 2.35 2.09 15.45
CA ARG A 158 2.99 3.41 15.54
C ARG A 158 2.01 4.55 15.86
N VAL A 159 0.73 4.41 15.50
CA VAL A 159 -0.32 5.42 15.75
C VAL A 159 -1.24 5.02 16.90
N GLN A 160 -1.83 3.82 16.85
CA GLN A 160 -2.81 3.38 17.87
C GLN A 160 -2.22 3.32 19.29
N THR A 161 -0.96 2.90 19.43
CA THR A 161 -0.34 2.69 20.75
C THR A 161 0.00 4.01 21.44
N PRO A 162 0.60 5.03 20.77
CA PRO A 162 0.72 6.35 21.35
C PRO A 162 -0.62 7.00 21.71
N ILE A 163 -1.66 6.82 20.88
CA ILE A 163 -3.00 7.35 21.21
C ILE A 163 -3.55 6.72 22.49
N LEU A 164 -3.44 5.39 22.63
CA LEU A 164 -3.83 4.70 23.86
C LEU A 164 -3.06 5.23 25.07
N ALA A 165 -1.76 5.47 24.93
CA ALA A 165 -0.92 6.00 26.01
C ALA A 165 -1.38 7.39 26.48
N LEU A 166 -1.91 8.24 25.59
CA LEU A 166 -2.46 9.55 25.95
C LEU A 166 -3.77 9.47 26.77
N ILE A 167 -4.50 8.36 26.69
CA ILE A 167 -5.74 8.13 27.46
C ILE A 167 -5.43 7.53 28.83
N VAL A 168 -4.38 6.70 28.90
CA VAL A 168 -3.99 5.97 30.12
C VAL A 168 -3.17 6.84 31.07
N ASN A 169 -2.34 7.76 30.55
CA ASN A 169 -1.56 8.72 31.33
C ASN A 169 -2.43 9.84 31.90
#